data_AF-A0A0G0N405-F1
#
_entry.id   AF-A0A0G0N405-F1
#
_cell.length_a   1.000
_cell.length_b   1.000
_cell.length_c   1.000
_cell.angle_alpha   90.00
_cell.angle_beta   90.00
_cell.angle_gamma   90.00
#
_symmetry.space_group_name_H-M   'P 1'
#
loop_
_entity.id
_entity.type
_entity.pdbx_description
1 polymer ?
#
loop_
_entity_poly.entity_id
_entity_poly.type
_entity_poly.pdbx_seq_one_letter_code
_entity_poly.pdbx_strand_id
1 'polypeptide(L)'
;MKKILYYTGFIGTATLNFWTFISSQSYYQLGVAVVFYLVLVYYAYRLFIHKKKVPVTAMLQAPAVANPNSTQSQNTTAKEKGEKQDLTVIDIDKRAFLKLIGATGISFFLLSLLNRKIGTPLLGGGTGFGVTAIENTSGQKIDPAQRQPTDSYLISEIDDGQITYYGFTNPQGEWFIMREDTENGTFRYAKGDPNFQINWENRETLNYDYYYNVFK
;
A
#
# COMPACT_ATOMS: atom_id res chain seq x y z
N MET A 1 38.65 24.70 0.45
CA MET A 1 38.99 23.42 1.13
C MET A 1 37.76 22.59 1.53
N LYS A 2 36.78 23.13 2.27
CA LYS A 2 35.60 22.36 2.72
C LYS A 2 34.83 21.63 1.60
N LYS A 3 34.68 22.26 0.42
CA LYS A 3 34.01 21.63 -0.73
C LYS A 3 34.74 20.37 -1.23
N ILE A 4 36.07 20.41 -1.31
CA ILE A 4 36.89 19.28 -1.75
C ILE A 4 36.70 18.08 -0.80
N LEU A 5 36.64 18.33 0.51
CA LEU A 5 36.35 17.29 1.51
C LEU A 5 34.98 16.62 1.30
N TYR A 6 33.95 17.39 0.92
CA TYR A 6 32.63 16.83 0.60
C TYR A 6 32.62 16.03 -0.69
N TYR A 7 33.37 16.46 -1.72
CA TYR A 7 33.48 15.72 -2.98
C TYR A 7 34.24 14.41 -2.82
N THR A 8 35.37 14.42 -2.10
CA THR A 8 36.14 13.18 -1.85
C THR A 8 35.36 12.23 -0.93
N GLY A 9 34.68 12.76 0.09
CA GLY A 9 33.77 11.99 0.93
C GLY A 9 32.62 11.36 0.12
N PHE A 10 31.97 12.14 -0.75
CA PHE A 10 30.90 11.64 -1.61
C PHE A 10 31.38 10.52 -2.54
N ILE A 11 32.50 10.72 -3.24
CA ILE A 11 33.06 9.70 -4.15
C ILE A 11 33.42 8.43 -3.38
N GLY A 12 34.10 8.55 -2.22
CA GLY A 12 34.45 7.40 -1.38
C GLY A 12 33.23 6.64 -0.86
N THR A 13 32.19 7.35 -0.42
CA THR A 13 30.94 6.70 0.00
C THR A 13 30.18 6.06 -1.16
N ALA A 14 30.23 6.64 -2.36
CA ALA A 14 29.59 6.10 -3.55
C ALA A 14 30.24 4.82 -4.05
N THR A 15 31.58 4.78 -4.11
CA THR A 15 32.30 3.57 -4.50
C THR A 15 32.12 2.46 -3.47
N LEU A 16 32.17 2.80 -2.17
CA LEU A 16 31.93 1.84 -1.10
C LEU A 16 30.50 1.27 -1.18
N ASN A 17 29.50 2.13 -1.36
CA ASN A 17 28.11 1.70 -1.47
C ASN A 17 27.88 0.77 -2.67
N PHE A 18 28.45 1.13 -3.83
CA PHE A 18 28.41 0.31 -5.04
C PHE A 18 29.01 -1.09 -4.82
N TRP A 19 30.20 -1.15 -4.19
CA TRP A 19 30.84 -2.43 -3.84
C TRP A 19 30.02 -3.26 -2.85
N THR A 20 29.43 -2.62 -1.83
CA THR A 20 28.59 -3.33 -0.86
C THR A 20 27.33 -3.93 -1.49
N PHE A 21 26.75 -3.28 -2.50
CA PHE A 21 25.61 -3.83 -3.24
C PHE A 21 26.01 -5.02 -4.11
N ILE A 22 27.12 -4.92 -4.86
CA ILE A 22 27.62 -6.02 -5.70
C ILE A 22 27.99 -7.24 -4.86
N SER A 23 28.61 -7.01 -3.70
CA SER A 23 29.06 -8.08 -2.82
C SER A 23 27.94 -8.66 -1.94
N SER A 24 26.72 -8.11 -2.00
CA SER A 24 25.64 -8.55 -1.11
C SER A 24 25.06 -9.88 -1.57
N GLN A 25 25.33 -10.94 -0.80
CA GLN A 25 24.74 -12.28 -0.98
C GLN A 25 23.66 -12.56 0.08
N SER A 26 23.57 -11.73 1.12
CA SER A 26 22.67 -11.89 2.25
C SER A 26 21.84 -10.64 2.49
N TYR A 27 20.61 -10.84 2.98
CA TYR A 27 19.69 -9.76 3.35
C TYR A 27 20.26 -8.81 4.41
N TYR A 28 21.12 -9.31 5.31
CA TYR A 28 21.80 -8.46 6.30
C TYR A 28 22.78 -7.47 5.66
N GLN A 29 23.52 -7.91 4.64
CA GLN A 29 24.46 -7.07 3.89
C GLN A 29 23.72 -5.99 3.11
N LEU A 30 22.54 -6.31 2.58
CA LEU A 30 21.68 -5.36 1.89
C LEU A 30 21.12 -4.30 2.87
N GLY A 31 20.73 -4.70 4.08
CA GLY A 31 20.31 -3.76 5.14
C GLY A 31 21.41 -2.76 5.49
N VAL A 32 22.65 -3.22 5.60
CA VAL A 32 23.81 -2.35 5.84
C VAL A 32 24.04 -1.39 4.66
N ALA A 33 23.92 -1.87 3.41
CA ALA A 33 24.06 -1.05 2.22
C ALA A 33 23.02 0.09 2.14
N VAL A 34 21.79 -0.15 2.61
CA VAL A 34 20.74 0.87 2.71
C VAL A 34 21.11 1.98 3.70
N VAL A 35 21.72 1.65 4.84
CA VAL A 35 22.19 2.67 5.80
C VAL A 35 23.29 3.53 5.18
N PHE A 36 24.25 2.93 4.49
CA PHE A 36 25.27 3.69 3.76
C PHE A 36 24.70 4.55 2.63
N TYR A 37 23.59 4.12 2.02
CA TYR A 37 22.92 4.89 0.99
C TYR A 37 22.32 6.19 1.56
N LEU A 38 21.78 6.18 2.78
CA LEU A 38 21.30 7.40 3.45
C LEU A 38 22.44 8.41 3.68
N VAL A 39 23.64 7.93 4.02
CA VAL A 39 24.83 8.77 4.16
C VAL A 39 25.23 9.37 2.81
N LEU A 40 25.16 8.59 1.73
CA LEU A 40 25.42 9.07 0.37
C LEU A 40 24.41 10.16 -0.05
N VAL A 41 23.12 9.95 0.23
CA VAL A 41 22.05 10.92 -0.02
C VAL A 41 22.30 12.22 0.75
N TYR A 42 22.78 12.14 1.99
CA TYR A 42 23.15 13.33 2.77
C TYR A 42 24.28 14.13 2.10
N TYR A 43 25.33 13.46 1.63
CA TYR A 43 26.41 14.12 0.88
C TYR A 43 25.91 14.72 -0.43
N ALA A 44 25.07 14.00 -1.18
CA ALA A 44 24.46 14.48 -2.41
C ALA A 44 23.59 15.72 -2.17
N TYR A 45 22.70 15.69 -1.18
CA TYR A 45 21.85 16.81 -0.78
C TYR A 45 22.69 18.06 -0.50
N ARG A 46 23.77 17.89 0.27
CA ARG A 46 24.66 19.00 0.63
C ARG A 46 25.50 19.53 -0.54
N LEU A 47 25.83 18.69 -1.51
CA LEU A 47 26.60 19.06 -2.70
C LEU A 47 25.74 19.73 -3.78
N PHE A 48 24.53 19.21 -4.02
CA PHE A 48 23.70 19.65 -5.14
C PHE A 48 22.72 20.78 -4.79
N ILE A 49 22.37 20.97 -3.51
CA ILE A 49 21.53 22.10 -3.09
C ILE A 49 22.42 23.32 -2.83
N HIS A 50 22.94 23.87 -3.92
CA HIS A 50 23.48 25.21 -3.92
C HIS A 50 22.31 26.20 -4.00
N LYS A 51 22.18 27.03 -2.97
CA LYS A 51 21.16 28.09 -2.86
C LYS A 51 21.12 28.93 -4.13
N LYS A 52 20.06 28.80 -4.92
CA LYS A 52 19.73 29.80 -5.94
C LYS A 52 19.30 31.06 -5.19
N LYS A 53 20.15 32.09 -5.18
CA LYS A 53 19.73 33.43 -4.77
C LYS A 53 18.77 33.92 -5.85
N VAL A 54 17.48 33.89 -5.58
CA VAL A 54 16.49 34.57 -6.43
C VAL A 54 16.51 36.05 -6.02
N PRO A 55 16.78 37.00 -6.93
CA PRO A 55 16.60 38.41 -6.63
C PRO A 55 15.10 38.69 -6.48
N VAL A 56 14.70 39.20 -5.31
CA VAL A 56 13.32 39.60 -5.02
C VAL A 56 13.12 41.01 -5.59
N THR A 57 12.31 41.12 -6.64
CA THR A 57 11.61 42.38 -6.96
C THR A 57 10.14 42.03 -7.11
N ALA A 58 9.42 42.02 -5.99
CA ALA A 58 7.96 41.91 -5.97
C ALA A 58 7.41 43.25 -5.50
N MET A 59 6.94 44.08 -6.43
CA MET A 59 5.99 45.15 -6.10
C MET A 59 4.61 44.52 -6.03
N LEU A 60 4.02 44.56 -4.83
CA LEU A 60 2.64 44.23 -4.56
C LEU A 60 1.73 45.27 -5.24
N GLN A 61 0.74 44.82 -6.00
CA GLN A 61 -0.48 45.60 -6.22
C GLN A 61 -1.68 44.72 -5.92
N ALA A 62 -2.46 45.14 -4.92
CA ALA A 62 -3.62 44.46 -4.37
C ALA A 62 -4.80 44.45 -5.35
N PRO A 63 -5.72 43.46 -5.26
CA PRO A 63 -6.87 43.38 -6.16
C PRO A 63 -7.96 44.39 -5.76
N ALA A 64 -8.34 45.25 -6.70
CA ALA A 64 -9.55 46.06 -6.60
C ALA A 64 -10.77 45.24 -7.05
N VAL A 65 -11.77 45.23 -6.19
CA VAL A 65 -13.10 44.59 -6.33
C VAL A 65 -13.91 45.24 -7.45
N ALA A 66 -14.61 44.46 -8.29
CA ALA A 66 -15.81 44.93 -8.99
C ALA A 66 -16.74 43.77 -9.40
N ASN A 67 -18.04 44.01 -9.18
CA ASN A 67 -19.20 43.11 -9.17
C ASN A 67 -19.70 42.69 -10.59
N PRO A 68 -20.65 41.73 -10.69
CA PRO A 68 -21.13 41.15 -11.94
C PRO A 68 -22.30 41.95 -12.53
N ASN A 69 -22.35 42.03 -13.87
CA ASN A 69 -23.56 42.05 -14.72
C ASN A 69 -23.20 42.56 -16.14
N SER A 70 -23.46 41.75 -17.16
CA SER A 70 -24.14 42.11 -18.43
C SER A 70 -23.77 41.16 -19.59
N THR A 71 -24.75 40.32 -19.91
CA THR A 71 -25.33 39.97 -21.22
C THR A 71 -24.56 40.19 -22.53
N GLN A 72 -24.47 39.08 -23.28
CA GLN A 72 -24.49 38.89 -24.75
C GLN A 72 -23.95 40.01 -25.66
N SER A 73 -23.08 39.64 -26.60
CA SER A 73 -23.46 39.34 -28.00
C SER A 73 -22.30 39.58 -28.99
N GLN A 74 -22.40 38.88 -30.11
CA GLN A 74 -21.80 39.13 -31.43
C GLN A 74 -20.41 38.55 -31.78
N ASN A 75 -20.50 37.54 -32.65
CA ASN A 75 -19.55 37.24 -33.72
C ASN A 75 -19.25 38.49 -34.57
N THR A 76 -17.97 38.76 -34.87
CA THR A 76 -17.48 38.91 -36.25
C THR A 76 -15.96 38.97 -36.32
N THR A 77 -15.46 38.33 -37.38
CA THR A 77 -14.08 38.24 -37.85
C THR A 77 -13.53 39.59 -38.30
N ALA A 78 -12.33 39.99 -37.84
CA ALA A 78 -11.38 40.79 -38.63
C ALA A 78 -9.97 40.76 -37.99
N LYS A 79 -8.97 40.61 -38.86
CA LYS A 79 -7.53 40.68 -38.60
C LYS A 79 -7.10 42.04 -38.06
N GLU A 80 -6.20 42.05 -37.08
CA GLU A 80 -4.89 42.78 -37.08
C GLU A 80 -4.19 42.49 -35.73
N LYS A 81 -3.01 41.86 -35.76
CA LYS A 81 -1.68 42.51 -35.63
C LYS A 81 -1.30 42.84 -34.17
N GLY A 82 -0.59 41.88 -33.56
CA GLY A 82 0.54 42.16 -32.67
C GLY A 82 0.25 42.42 -31.19
N GLU A 83 0.44 41.40 -30.36
CA GLU A 83 1.13 41.56 -29.08
C GLU A 83 1.76 40.23 -28.69
N LYS A 84 3.09 40.20 -28.56
CA LYS A 84 3.80 39.08 -27.93
C LYS A 84 3.50 39.16 -26.43
N GLN A 85 2.40 38.56 -26.01
CA GLN A 85 2.14 38.33 -24.59
C GLN A 85 2.98 37.14 -24.13
N ASP A 86 4.11 37.50 -23.53
CA ASP A 86 4.83 36.83 -22.46
C ASP A 86 4.36 35.41 -22.10
N LEU A 87 4.85 34.40 -22.84
CA LEU A 87 4.62 32.98 -22.58
C LEU A 87 5.55 32.42 -21.49
N THR A 88 6.09 33.25 -20.60
CA THR A 88 7.10 32.81 -19.62
C THR A 88 6.49 32.18 -18.36
N VAL A 89 5.17 32.30 -18.16
CA VAL A 89 4.47 31.78 -16.96
C VAL A 89 4.04 30.31 -17.09
N ILE A 90 3.97 29.75 -18.30
CA ILE A 90 3.45 28.38 -18.52
C ILE A 90 4.50 27.29 -18.26
N ASP A 91 5.79 27.59 -18.39
CA ASP A 91 6.85 26.56 -18.33
C ASP A 91 7.33 26.24 -16.91
N ILE A 92 7.21 27.21 -15.99
CA ILE A 92 7.55 27.02 -14.57
C ILE A 92 6.57 26.05 -13.91
N ASP A 93 5.27 26.22 -14.16
CA ASP A 93 4.22 25.36 -13.60
C ASP A 93 4.29 23.94 -14.17
N LYS A 94 4.58 23.80 -15.48
CA LYS A 94 4.80 22.48 -16.09
C LYS A 94 5.99 21.75 -15.50
N ARG A 95 7.10 22.45 -15.25
CA ARG A 95 8.30 21.86 -14.63
C ARG A 95 8.07 21.54 -13.16
N ALA A 96 7.31 22.36 -12.42
CA ALA A 96 6.95 22.10 -11.03
C ALA A 96 6.01 20.89 -10.93
N PHE A 97 5.01 20.82 -11.81
CA PHE A 97 4.07 19.71 -11.94
C PHE A 97 4.77 18.40 -12.30
N LEU A 98 5.67 18.42 -13.29
CA LEU A 98 6.42 17.23 -13.70
C LEU A 98 7.35 16.72 -12.60
N LYS A 99 7.96 17.63 -11.82
CA LYS A 99 8.75 17.26 -10.64
C LYS A 99 7.90 16.68 -9.53
N LEU A 100 6.70 17.22 -9.31
CA LEU A 100 5.78 16.75 -8.29
C LEU A 100 5.30 15.34 -8.62
N ILE A 101 4.78 15.12 -9.84
CA ILE A 101 4.32 13.79 -10.27
C ILE A 101 5.47 12.78 -10.27
N GLY A 102 6.65 13.17 -10.75
CA GLY A 102 7.84 12.31 -10.73
C GLY A 102 8.25 11.92 -9.31
N ALA A 103 8.34 12.89 -8.39
CA ALA A 103 8.72 12.63 -7.00
C ALA A 103 7.66 11.80 -6.26
N THR A 104 6.38 12.10 -6.45
CA THR A 104 5.26 11.35 -5.85
C THR A 104 5.20 9.93 -6.39
N GLY A 105 5.31 9.73 -7.72
CA GLY A 105 5.29 8.42 -8.34
C GLY A 105 6.47 7.53 -7.90
N ILE A 106 7.68 8.08 -7.85
CA ILE A 106 8.87 7.37 -7.34
C ILE A 106 8.69 7.04 -5.86
N SER A 107 8.14 7.96 -5.06
CA SER A 107 7.88 7.71 -3.63
C SER A 107 6.88 6.59 -3.41
N PHE A 108 5.77 6.58 -4.15
CA PHE A 108 4.78 5.49 -4.10
C PHE A 108 5.34 4.16 -4.59
N PHE A 109 6.19 4.18 -5.62
CA PHE A 109 6.86 2.98 -6.11
C PHE A 109 7.81 2.39 -5.06
N LEU A 110 8.61 3.24 -4.40
CA LEU A 110 9.47 2.81 -3.28
C LEU A 110 8.62 2.33 -2.10
N LEU A 111 7.55 3.04 -1.74
CA LEU A 111 6.64 2.62 -0.67
C LEU A 111 5.98 1.27 -1.00
N SER A 112 5.67 1.01 -2.27
CA SER A 112 5.13 -0.27 -2.73
C SER A 112 6.17 -1.39 -2.62
N LEU A 113 7.43 -1.13 -2.98
CA LEU A 113 8.52 -2.10 -2.80
C LEU A 113 8.78 -2.41 -1.32
N LEU A 114 8.68 -1.41 -0.44
CA LEU A 114 8.82 -1.58 1.00
C LEU A 114 7.59 -2.32 1.59
N ASN A 115 6.38 -1.93 1.22
CA ASN A 115 5.15 -2.54 1.74
C ASN A 115 4.93 -3.96 1.23
N ARG A 116 5.45 -4.33 0.04
CA ARG A 116 5.33 -5.70 -0.48
C ARG A 116 6.22 -6.71 0.25
N LYS A 117 7.16 -6.24 1.11
CA LYS A 117 8.08 -7.12 1.85
C LYS A 117 8.17 -6.86 3.36
N ILE A 118 7.46 -5.86 3.89
CA ILE A 118 7.37 -5.57 5.32
C ILE A 118 6.03 -6.13 5.83
N GLY A 119 5.88 -7.46 5.73
CA GLY A 119 5.22 -8.21 6.79
C GLY A 119 6.22 -8.26 7.95
N THR A 120 6.31 -7.18 8.71
CA THR A 120 7.19 -7.12 9.89
C THR A 120 6.75 -8.12 10.96
N PRO A 121 7.69 -8.70 11.71
CA PRO A 121 8.59 -7.87 12.49
C PRO A 121 10.08 -8.20 12.45
N LEU A 122 10.85 -7.11 12.33
CA LEU A 122 12.19 -6.88 12.87
C LEU A 122 12.18 -6.93 14.42
N LEU A 123 11.43 -7.85 15.02
CA LEU A 123 11.35 -8.19 16.44
C LEU A 123 10.93 -9.67 16.53
N GLY A 124 11.92 -10.56 16.68
CA GLY A 124 11.69 -11.98 16.93
C GLY A 124 11.84 -12.84 15.68
N GLY A 125 13.03 -13.40 15.49
CA GLY A 125 13.34 -14.32 14.41
C GLY A 125 12.57 -15.64 14.49
N GLY A 126 12.34 -16.22 13.31
CA GLY A 126 11.72 -17.52 13.16
C GLY A 126 11.54 -17.87 11.69
N THR A 127 12.64 -18.14 10.99
CA THR A 127 12.62 -18.80 9.69
C THR A 127 12.15 -20.24 9.88
N GLY A 128 10.86 -20.49 9.68
CA GLY A 128 10.27 -21.82 9.67
C GLY A 128 8.79 -21.75 9.37
N PHE A 129 8.37 -22.33 8.25
CA PHE A 129 6.99 -22.74 8.04
C PHE A 129 6.67 -23.84 9.06
N GLY A 130 6.27 -23.41 10.24
CA GLY A 130 6.00 -24.26 11.39
C GLY A 130 5.66 -23.34 12.54
N VAL A 131 4.36 -23.12 12.73
CA VAL A 131 3.70 -22.46 13.87
C VAL A 131 4.70 -21.98 14.92
N THR A 132 5.06 -20.69 14.89
CA THR A 132 5.80 -20.03 15.99
C THR A 132 4.89 -20.04 17.20
N ALA A 133 4.96 -21.12 17.96
CA ALA A 133 4.30 -21.21 19.23
C ALA A 133 5.01 -20.28 20.18
N ILE A 134 4.27 -19.38 20.81
CA ILE A 134 4.81 -18.49 21.82
C ILE A 134 5.15 -19.40 23.00
N GLU A 135 6.35 -19.35 23.57
CA GLU A 135 6.65 -20.13 24.78
C GLU A 135 6.64 -19.18 25.99
N ASN A 136 6.05 -19.62 27.10
CA ASN A 136 6.12 -18.85 28.35
C ASN A 136 7.56 -18.91 28.92
N THR A 137 7.83 -18.09 29.95
CA THR A 137 9.15 -18.06 30.62
C THR A 137 9.55 -19.38 31.29
N SER A 138 8.64 -20.36 31.34
CA SER A 138 8.84 -21.72 31.84
C SER A 138 9.00 -22.76 30.70
N GLY A 139 9.10 -22.32 29.44
CA GLY A 139 9.26 -23.19 28.27
C GLY A 139 7.98 -23.94 27.86
N GLN A 140 6.81 -23.55 28.40
CA GLN A 140 5.56 -24.15 27.98
C GLN A 140 5.06 -23.46 26.71
N LYS A 141 4.72 -24.28 25.72
CA LYS A 141 4.09 -23.89 24.47
C LYS A 141 2.74 -23.21 24.75
N ILE A 142 2.69 -21.89 24.63
CA ILE A 142 1.48 -21.10 24.51
C ILE A 142 1.05 -21.21 23.05
N ASP A 143 -0.15 -21.74 22.81
CA ASP A 143 -0.82 -21.58 21.53
C ASP A 143 -1.43 -20.18 21.50
N PRO A 144 -0.85 -19.20 20.75
CA PRO A 144 -1.34 -17.83 20.77
C PRO A 144 -2.72 -17.68 20.12
N ALA A 145 -3.17 -18.69 19.36
CA ALA A 145 -4.47 -18.70 18.71
C ALA A 145 -5.33 -19.79 19.33
N GLN A 146 -6.38 -19.38 20.04
CA GLN A 146 -7.46 -20.31 20.38
C GLN A 146 -8.07 -20.78 19.05
N ARG A 147 -7.84 -22.06 18.72
CA ARG A 147 -8.37 -22.67 17.50
C ARG A 147 -9.88 -22.45 17.43
N GLN A 148 -10.34 -21.82 16.37
CA GLN A 148 -11.76 -21.68 16.12
C GLN A 148 -12.31 -23.02 15.62
N PRO A 149 -13.58 -23.35 15.94
CA PRO A 149 -14.24 -24.55 15.42
C PRO A 149 -14.22 -24.67 13.89
N THR A 150 -14.05 -23.57 13.18
CA THR A 150 -14.07 -23.50 11.71
C THR A 150 -12.67 -23.47 11.06
N ASP A 151 -11.59 -23.49 11.84
CA ASP A 151 -10.22 -23.31 11.31
C ASP A 151 -9.78 -24.42 10.34
N SER A 152 -10.33 -25.63 10.46
CA SER A 152 -10.00 -26.77 9.60
C SER A 152 -10.80 -26.82 8.30
N TYR A 153 -11.78 -25.95 8.14
CA TYR A 153 -12.72 -26.00 7.03
C TYR A 153 -12.31 -25.05 5.90
N LEU A 154 -12.41 -25.53 4.68
CA LEU A 154 -12.12 -24.78 3.46
C LEU A 154 -13.37 -24.69 2.59
N ILE A 155 -13.48 -23.59 1.85
CA ILE A 155 -14.60 -23.39 0.93
C ILE A 155 -14.58 -24.45 -0.17
N SER A 156 -15.74 -25.04 -0.43
CA SER A 156 -15.93 -26.10 -1.42
C SER A 156 -16.88 -25.67 -2.52
N GLU A 157 -18.00 -25.04 -2.17
CA GLU A 157 -19.00 -24.57 -3.13
C GLU A 157 -19.61 -23.23 -2.70
N ILE A 158 -20.11 -22.50 -3.70
CA ILE A 158 -20.79 -21.22 -3.54
C ILE A 158 -22.04 -21.25 -4.43
N ASP A 159 -23.16 -20.83 -3.87
CA ASP A 159 -24.40 -20.60 -4.60
C ASP A 159 -24.87 -19.17 -4.34
N ASP A 160 -24.68 -18.31 -5.33
CA ASP A 160 -24.98 -16.88 -5.25
C ASP A 160 -26.41 -16.62 -5.73
N GLY A 161 -27.26 -16.12 -4.82
CA GLY A 161 -28.66 -15.79 -5.07
C GLY A 161 -29.16 -14.65 -4.18
N GLN A 162 -30.48 -14.50 -4.04
CA GLN A 162 -31.04 -13.59 -3.02
C GLN A 162 -30.68 -14.07 -1.60
N ILE A 163 -30.68 -15.39 -1.41
CA ILE A 163 -30.06 -16.06 -0.28
C ILE A 163 -28.81 -16.74 -0.82
N THR A 164 -27.65 -16.35 -0.31
CA THR A 164 -26.36 -16.91 -0.72
C THR A 164 -25.97 -18.05 0.22
N TYR A 165 -25.45 -19.14 -0.34
CA TYR A 165 -24.95 -20.27 0.43
C TYR A 165 -23.46 -20.47 0.18
N TYR A 166 -22.71 -20.69 1.26
CA TYR A 166 -21.30 -21.01 1.22
C TYR A 166 -21.07 -22.36 1.89
N GLY A 167 -20.60 -23.33 1.11
CA GLY A 167 -20.32 -24.68 1.58
C GLY A 167 -18.85 -24.85 1.92
N PHE A 168 -18.57 -25.38 3.10
CA PHE A 168 -17.23 -25.63 3.58
C PHE A 168 -17.07 -27.09 3.99
N THR A 169 -15.91 -27.68 3.66
CA THR A 169 -15.56 -29.04 4.05
C THR A 169 -14.17 -29.07 4.68
N ASN A 170 -13.94 -30.02 5.57
CA ASN A 170 -12.61 -30.28 6.12
C ASN A 170 -12.00 -31.58 5.55
N PRO A 171 -10.70 -31.85 5.79
CA PRO A 171 -10.06 -33.08 5.32
C PRO A 171 -10.67 -34.38 5.85
N GLN A 172 -11.50 -34.32 6.91
CA GLN A 172 -12.18 -35.45 7.52
C GLN A 172 -13.53 -35.75 6.84
N GLY A 173 -14.02 -34.88 5.95
CA GLY A 173 -15.32 -35.02 5.29
C GLY A 173 -16.49 -34.41 6.05
N GLU A 174 -16.23 -33.80 7.21
CA GLU A 174 -17.21 -32.98 7.92
C GLU A 174 -17.47 -31.70 7.11
N TRP A 175 -18.66 -31.14 7.26
CA TRP A 175 -19.06 -29.97 6.51
C TRP A 175 -19.88 -28.99 7.35
N PHE A 176 -19.85 -27.73 6.92
CA PHE A 176 -20.87 -26.77 7.31
C PHE A 176 -21.26 -25.90 6.11
N ILE A 177 -22.49 -25.41 6.14
CA ILE A 177 -23.02 -24.47 5.15
C ILE A 177 -23.41 -23.19 5.89
N MET A 178 -22.88 -22.07 5.41
CA MET A 178 -23.29 -20.75 5.85
C MET A 178 -24.35 -20.22 4.88
N ARG A 179 -25.50 -19.84 5.41
CA ARG A 179 -26.58 -19.15 4.71
C ARG A 179 -26.50 -17.66 5.02
N GLU A 180 -26.33 -16.85 3.99
CA GLU A 180 -26.40 -15.40 4.03
C GLU A 180 -27.71 -14.93 3.40
N ASP A 181 -28.53 -14.25 4.19
CA ASP A 181 -29.66 -13.48 3.68
C ASP A 181 -29.15 -12.08 3.33
N THR A 182 -28.96 -11.80 2.04
CA THR A 182 -28.38 -10.53 1.57
C THR A 182 -29.31 -9.33 1.77
N GLU A 183 -30.62 -9.56 1.90
CA GLU A 183 -31.61 -8.51 2.13
C GLU A 183 -31.62 -8.05 3.59
N ASN A 184 -31.58 -9.01 4.52
CA ASN A 184 -31.59 -8.74 5.95
C ASN A 184 -30.18 -8.66 6.59
N GLY A 185 -29.13 -9.01 5.84
CA GLY A 185 -27.75 -9.06 6.31
C GLY A 185 -27.53 -10.09 7.42
N THR A 186 -28.24 -11.23 7.38
CA THR A 186 -28.18 -12.24 8.45
C THR A 186 -27.44 -13.49 8.02
N PHE A 187 -26.63 -14.03 8.95
CA PHE A 187 -25.88 -15.26 8.75
C PHE A 187 -26.42 -16.37 9.65
N ARG A 188 -26.62 -17.55 9.08
CA ARG A 188 -26.96 -18.77 9.81
C ARG A 188 -26.12 -19.93 9.30
N TYR A 189 -26.00 -20.95 10.12
CA TYR A 189 -25.09 -22.07 9.89
C TYR A 189 -25.85 -23.38 10.05
N ALA A 190 -25.49 -24.37 9.24
CA ALA A 190 -25.84 -25.77 9.42
C ALA A 190 -24.55 -26.57 9.32
N LYS A 191 -24.38 -27.62 10.13
CA LYS A 191 -23.21 -28.51 10.06
C LYS A 191 -23.63 -29.97 10.07
N GLY A 192 -22.77 -30.84 9.56
CA GLY A 192 -22.98 -32.28 9.60
C GLY A 192 -21.72 -33.04 9.21
N ASP A 193 -21.82 -34.37 9.28
CA ASP A 193 -20.76 -35.30 8.94
C ASP A 193 -21.38 -36.68 8.62
N PRO A 194 -20.92 -37.42 7.59
CA PRO A 194 -20.35 -36.99 6.30
C PRO A 194 -21.48 -36.75 5.27
N ASN A 195 -21.15 -36.70 3.96
CA ASN A 195 -22.06 -36.49 2.81
C ASN A 195 -22.36 -35.02 2.45
N PHE A 196 -21.33 -34.19 2.30
CA PHE A 196 -21.47 -32.80 1.86
C PHE A 196 -22.32 -32.66 0.59
N GLN A 197 -22.05 -33.43 -0.46
CA GLN A 197 -22.76 -33.32 -1.75
C GLN A 197 -24.29 -33.43 -1.62
N ILE A 198 -24.77 -34.43 -0.88
CA ILE A 198 -26.21 -34.66 -0.67
C ILE A 198 -26.83 -33.51 0.11
N ASN A 199 -26.12 -33.01 1.13
CA ASN A 199 -26.60 -31.90 1.95
C ASN A 199 -26.54 -30.57 1.20
N TRP A 200 -25.58 -30.41 0.30
CA TRP A 200 -25.43 -29.25 -0.56
C TRP A 200 -26.57 -29.17 -1.59
N GLU A 201 -26.93 -30.28 -2.22
CA GLU A 201 -28.10 -30.36 -3.09
C GLU A 201 -29.40 -29.99 -2.36
N ASN A 202 -29.49 -30.31 -1.07
CA ASN A 202 -30.64 -30.02 -0.21
C ASN A 202 -30.45 -28.78 0.69
N ARG A 203 -29.48 -27.90 0.38
CA ARG A 203 -29.02 -26.82 1.27
C ARG A 203 -30.13 -25.89 1.74
N GLU A 204 -31.14 -25.63 0.93
CA GLU A 204 -32.26 -24.73 1.28
C GLU A 204 -33.14 -25.28 2.42
N THR A 205 -33.17 -26.61 2.59
CA THR A 205 -34.05 -27.31 3.54
C THR A 205 -33.38 -27.66 4.86
N LEU A 206 -32.10 -27.33 5.01
CA LEU A 206 -31.35 -27.62 6.22
C LEU A 206 -31.84 -26.78 7.40
N ASN A 207 -31.63 -27.30 8.62
CA ASN A 207 -31.93 -26.55 9.83
C ASN A 207 -30.79 -25.59 10.16
N TYR A 208 -31.02 -24.30 9.92
CA TYR A 208 -30.03 -23.24 10.10
C TYR A 208 -30.21 -22.53 11.43
N ASP A 209 -29.12 -22.34 12.16
CA ASP A 209 -29.11 -21.64 13.45
C ASP A 209 -27.91 -20.67 13.55
N TYR A 210 -27.83 -19.91 14.63
CA TYR A 210 -26.70 -19.04 14.93
C TYR A 210 -25.43 -19.84 15.15
N TYR A 211 -24.29 -19.21 14.83
CA TYR A 211 -22.96 -19.80 14.99
C TYR A 211 -22.76 -20.46 16.37
N TYR A 212 -23.13 -19.75 17.44
CA TYR A 212 -22.95 -20.22 18.80
C TYR A 212 -23.79 -21.46 19.14
N ASN A 213 -24.88 -21.75 18.42
CA ASN A 213 -25.68 -22.96 18.63
C ASN A 213 -25.10 -24.15 17.87
N VAL A 214 -24.53 -23.88 16.71
CA VAL A 214 -23.98 -24.90 15.80
C VAL A 214 -22.58 -25.34 16.23
N PHE A 215 -21.74 -24.44 16.73
CA PHE A 215 -20.32 -24.68 17.03
C PHE A 215 -19.97 -24.62 18.53
N LYS A 216 -20.89 -25.05 19.40
CA LYS A 216 -20.61 -25.23 20.84
C LYS A 216 -19.53 -26.28 21.08
#